data_AF-A0A7S3BR65-F1
#
_entry.id   AF-A0A7S3BR65-F1
#
_cell.length_a   1.000
_cell.length_b   1.000
_cell.length_c   1.000
_cell.angle_alpha   90.00
_cell.angle_beta   90.00
_cell.angle_gamma   90.00
#
_symmetry.space_group_name_H-M   'P 1'
#
loop_
_entity.id
_entity.type
_entity.pdbx_description
1 polymer ?
#
loop_
_entity_poly.entity_id
_entity_poly.type
_entity_poly.pdbx_seq_one_letter_code
_entity_poly.pdbx_strand_id
1 'polypeptide(L)'
;DAPPSPYARLPASAEASLRAPVYALSRSAAGVQLGFETDSRAVAARWRTVGHSTAEVTVPLLLCGGADLYVYDGGGAAPRWQWLGDAMNVTVEGGEVAKNGTSYQLPIVSLPADGGTRAYLLNLPMYTEVLSFELGVLPGSSIAPLGSSAATPAGAVSAARPVVWYGTSITQGAAASRPGAAHTNAVSRGLGVEVYNYGFSGHGFMETSVGEYLAQINASVYVIDCLHNMNATLVTSNAEPLVRQLRAKRPETPIVLAEGPPYGRSWRGDIDGSRHNQLQRRAALRAAYERLQAAGVKGLHYGVPGDELFSGLPGAEAVAWQPTVAGTHPTDLGMAAMAASWIKTLPTVAPELAKAADTLQ
;
A
#
# COMPACT_ATOMS: atom_id res chain seq x y z
N ASP A 1 18.41 -12.14 -7.69
CA ASP A 1 19.19 -11.12 -6.96
C ASP A 1 18.49 -10.85 -5.63
N ALA A 2 19.22 -10.79 -4.52
CA ALA A 2 18.62 -10.65 -3.19
C ALA A 2 18.40 -9.17 -2.84
N PRO A 3 17.34 -8.82 -2.11
CA PRO A 3 17.16 -7.46 -1.60
C PRO A 3 18.18 -7.14 -0.49
N PRO A 4 18.50 -5.85 -0.26
CA PRO A 4 19.46 -5.43 0.77
C PRO A 4 19.00 -5.80 2.20
N SER A 5 17.70 -6.04 2.37
CA SER A 5 17.06 -6.55 3.58
C SER A 5 15.86 -7.41 3.14
N PRO A 6 15.44 -8.45 3.89
CA PRO A 6 14.24 -9.23 3.55
C PRO A 6 12.95 -8.40 3.51
N TYR A 7 12.97 -7.15 4.02
CA TYR A 7 11.84 -6.24 4.03
C TYR A 7 11.94 -5.12 2.98
N ALA A 8 13.04 -5.06 2.22
CA ALA A 8 13.19 -4.06 1.16
C ALA A 8 12.38 -4.45 -0.08
N ARG A 9 11.82 -3.44 -0.76
CA ARG A 9 10.86 -3.62 -1.84
C ARG A 9 11.51 -3.89 -3.20
N LEU A 10 12.77 -3.49 -3.36
CA LEU A 10 13.56 -3.67 -4.58
C LEU A 10 14.87 -4.41 -4.29
N PRO A 11 15.41 -5.15 -5.27
CA PRO A 11 16.66 -5.89 -5.10
C PRO A 11 17.87 -4.95 -5.00
N ALA A 12 19.00 -5.45 -4.48
CA ALA A 12 20.22 -4.66 -4.34
C ALA A 12 20.76 -4.13 -5.69
N SER A 13 20.61 -4.89 -6.78
CA SER A 13 20.97 -4.43 -8.14
C SER A 13 20.25 -3.16 -8.59
N ALA A 14 19.11 -2.80 -7.98
CA ALA A 14 18.37 -1.60 -8.31
C ALA A 14 19.16 -0.32 -8.07
N GLU A 15 20.09 -0.31 -7.12
CA GLU A 15 20.89 0.85 -6.75
C GLU A 15 21.60 1.50 -7.93
N ALA A 16 22.20 0.69 -8.81
CA ALA A 16 22.98 1.17 -9.94
C ALA A 16 22.13 1.78 -11.07
N SER A 17 20.83 1.46 -11.11
CA SER A 17 19.93 1.80 -12.22
C SER A 17 18.87 2.84 -11.86
N LEU A 18 18.67 3.10 -10.57
CA LEU A 18 17.64 4.01 -10.07
C LEU A 18 18.23 5.32 -9.59
N ARG A 19 17.39 6.35 -9.56
CA ARG A 19 17.74 7.58 -8.86
C ARG A 19 17.92 7.26 -7.37
N ALA A 20 18.96 7.83 -6.76
CA ALA A 20 19.28 7.59 -5.34
C ALA A 20 18.08 7.75 -4.39
N PRO A 21 17.19 8.77 -4.53
CA PRO A 21 16.02 8.88 -3.66
C PRO A 21 15.01 7.72 -3.79
N VAL A 22 14.83 7.19 -5.00
CA VAL A 22 13.92 6.05 -5.24
C VAL A 22 14.48 4.80 -4.59
N TYR A 23 15.77 4.53 -4.80
CA TYR A 23 16.42 3.37 -4.17
C TYR A 23 16.41 3.48 -2.64
N ALA A 24 16.72 4.66 -2.09
CA ALA A 24 16.66 4.88 -0.64
C ALA A 24 15.25 4.62 -0.07
N LEU A 25 14.19 5.13 -0.72
CA LEU A 25 12.81 4.88 -0.31
C LEU A 25 12.40 3.41 -0.49
N SER A 26 12.98 2.68 -1.45
CA SER A 26 12.69 1.26 -1.65
C SER A 26 13.12 0.37 -0.49
N ARG A 27 14.04 0.85 0.35
CA ARG A 27 14.49 0.15 1.56
C ARG A 27 13.47 0.22 2.71
N SER A 28 12.52 1.15 2.67
CA SER A 28 11.41 1.19 3.63
C SER A 28 10.44 0.03 3.40
N ALA A 29 9.91 -0.55 4.47
CA ALA A 29 9.03 -1.73 4.43
C ALA A 29 7.55 -1.40 4.10
N ALA A 30 7.32 -0.36 3.28
CA ALA A 30 5.97 0.08 2.93
C ALA A 30 5.15 -1.04 2.29
N GLY A 31 3.98 -1.34 2.87
CA GLY A 31 3.08 -2.40 2.41
C GLY A 31 3.54 -3.82 2.73
N VAL A 32 4.69 -4.01 3.41
CA VAL A 32 5.13 -5.34 3.85
C VAL A 32 4.26 -5.79 5.03
N GLN A 33 3.75 -7.01 4.94
CA GLN A 33 2.90 -7.64 5.94
C GLN A 33 3.50 -8.98 6.36
N LEU A 34 3.42 -9.31 7.65
CA LEU A 34 3.74 -10.63 8.19
C LEU A 34 2.43 -11.36 8.49
N GLY A 35 2.10 -12.35 7.66
CA GLY A 35 0.96 -13.24 7.86
C GLY A 35 1.37 -14.49 8.62
N PHE A 36 0.68 -14.78 9.72
CA PHE A 36 0.93 -15.98 10.51
C PHE A 36 -0.35 -16.55 11.14
N GLU A 37 -0.27 -17.81 11.53
CA GLU A 37 -1.28 -18.55 12.27
C GLU A 37 -0.70 -19.05 13.58
N THR A 38 -1.46 -18.93 14.66
CA THR A 38 -1.05 -19.44 15.99
C THR A 38 -2.27 -19.79 16.84
N ASP A 39 -2.14 -20.80 17.69
CA ASP A 39 -3.06 -21.14 18.79
C ASP A 39 -2.64 -20.50 20.12
N SER A 40 -1.59 -19.67 20.11
CA SER A 40 -1.14 -18.93 21.28
C SER A 40 -2.21 -17.95 21.75
N ARG A 41 -2.47 -17.95 23.06
CA ARG A 41 -3.34 -16.95 23.71
C ARG A 41 -2.65 -15.60 23.96
N ALA A 42 -1.41 -15.43 23.51
CA ALA A 42 -0.66 -14.19 23.60
C ALA A 42 0.30 -14.05 22.42
N VAL A 43 0.35 -12.84 21.86
CA VAL A 43 1.30 -12.45 20.82
C VAL A 43 2.07 -11.22 21.25
N ALA A 44 3.38 -11.21 21.04
CA ALA A 44 4.24 -10.06 21.22
C ALA A 44 5.14 -9.88 19.99
N ALA A 45 5.62 -8.68 19.74
CA ALA A 45 6.58 -8.44 18.66
C ALA A 45 7.68 -7.46 19.08
N ARG A 46 8.87 -7.65 18.53
CA ARG A 46 10.03 -6.78 18.68
C ARG A 46 10.62 -6.51 17.31
N TRP A 47 10.97 -5.27 17.01
CA TRP A 47 11.66 -4.95 15.76
C TRP A 47 12.62 -3.80 15.91
N ARG A 48 13.57 -3.73 14.97
CA ARG A 48 14.54 -2.65 14.87
C ARG A 48 14.44 -2.00 13.52
N THR A 49 14.46 -0.68 13.49
CA THR A 49 14.47 0.09 12.25
C THR A 49 15.64 1.04 12.16
N VAL A 50 15.95 1.46 10.94
CA VAL A 50 16.90 2.53 10.65
C VAL A 50 16.34 3.44 9.58
N GLY A 51 16.91 4.64 9.46
CA GLY A 51 16.64 5.52 8.33
C GLY A 51 15.40 6.37 8.49
N HIS A 52 15.00 6.95 7.35
CA HIS A 52 14.40 8.27 7.29
C HIS A 52 13.02 8.38 7.96
N SER A 53 13.02 8.97 9.15
CA SER A 53 11.86 9.71 9.66
C SER A 53 11.67 10.95 8.79
N THR A 54 10.79 10.89 7.80
CA THR A 54 10.16 12.11 7.31
C THR A 54 9.03 12.43 8.26
N ALA A 55 9.36 12.93 9.45
CA ALA A 55 8.47 13.83 10.18
C ALA A 55 8.34 15.14 9.37
N GLU A 56 7.94 15.04 8.10
CA GLU A 56 7.09 16.07 7.53
C GLU A 56 5.94 16.18 8.52
N VAL A 57 5.56 17.39 8.92
CA VAL A 57 4.58 17.68 9.99
C VAL A 57 3.23 16.93 9.80
N THR A 58 3.03 16.29 8.65
CA THR A 58 1.84 15.57 8.24
C THR A 58 1.91 14.03 8.31
N VAL A 59 3.06 13.39 8.54
CA VAL A 59 3.18 11.91 8.58
C VAL A 59 3.30 11.41 10.03
N PRO A 60 2.34 10.60 10.53
CA PRO A 60 2.35 10.12 11.92
C PRO A 60 3.55 9.20 12.24
N LEU A 61 4.11 9.31 13.46
CA LEU A 61 5.22 8.47 13.92
C LEU A 61 4.90 6.98 13.88
N LEU A 62 3.65 6.61 14.19
CA LEU A 62 3.16 5.24 14.15
C LEU A 62 3.20 4.67 12.72
N LEU A 63 2.93 5.48 11.70
CA LEU A 63 3.09 5.10 10.30
C LEU A 63 4.58 4.92 9.92
N CYS A 64 5.46 5.76 10.48
CA CYS A 64 6.88 5.77 10.13
C CYS A 64 7.64 4.57 10.69
N GLY A 65 7.50 4.29 12.00
CA GLY A 65 8.30 3.31 12.73
C GLY A 65 7.48 2.25 13.49
N GLY A 66 6.17 2.45 13.62
CA GLY A 66 5.29 1.55 14.32
C GLY A 66 4.73 0.42 13.44
N ALA A 67 4.01 -0.49 14.07
CA ALA A 67 3.32 -1.61 13.43
C ALA A 67 1.88 -1.73 13.96
N ASP A 68 1.01 -2.41 13.23
CA ASP A 68 -0.33 -2.75 13.72
C ASP A 68 -0.74 -4.18 13.34
N LEU A 69 -1.50 -4.80 14.23
CA LEU A 69 -1.88 -6.21 14.19
C LEU A 69 -3.38 -6.33 13.91
N TYR A 70 -3.71 -7.24 13.01
CA TYR A 70 -5.05 -7.65 12.66
C TYR A 70 -5.24 -9.14 12.92
N VAL A 71 -6.47 -9.52 13.28
CA VAL A 71 -6.92 -10.92 13.40
C VAL A 71 -8.06 -11.16 12.42
N TYR A 72 -8.10 -12.33 11.79
CA TYR A 72 -9.22 -12.69 10.93
C TYR A 72 -10.41 -13.18 11.76
N ASP A 73 -11.53 -12.47 11.68
CA ASP A 73 -12.80 -12.91 12.22
C ASP A 73 -13.59 -13.61 11.12
N GLY A 74 -13.55 -14.94 11.12
CA GLY A 74 -14.32 -15.79 10.19
C GLY A 74 -15.67 -16.29 10.75
N GLY A 75 -15.97 -16.01 12.02
CA GLY A 75 -17.16 -16.54 12.71
C GLY A 75 -18.41 -15.67 12.56
N GLY A 76 -18.25 -14.41 12.14
CA GLY A 76 -19.36 -13.49 11.90
C GLY A 76 -20.04 -13.66 10.53
N ALA A 77 -21.21 -13.05 10.37
CA ALA A 77 -21.95 -13.01 9.10
C ALA A 77 -21.18 -12.35 7.93
N ALA A 78 -20.11 -11.60 8.23
CA ALA A 78 -19.23 -10.96 7.25
C ALA A 78 -17.76 -11.18 7.66
N PRO A 79 -17.14 -12.28 7.20
CA PRO A 79 -15.75 -12.60 7.49
C PRO A 79 -14.80 -11.48 7.09
N ARG A 80 -13.98 -10.99 8.03
CA ARG A 80 -13.08 -9.85 7.78
C ARG A 80 -11.92 -9.78 8.75
N TRP A 81 -10.86 -9.11 8.31
CA TRP A 81 -9.75 -8.71 9.16
C TRP A 81 -10.19 -7.59 10.12
N GLN A 82 -10.00 -7.81 11.41
CA GLN A 82 -10.31 -6.86 12.48
C GLN A 82 -9.02 -6.35 13.09
N TRP A 83 -8.97 -5.04 13.37
CA TRP A 83 -7.85 -4.46 14.11
C TRP A 83 -7.84 -5.01 15.54
N LEU A 84 -6.65 -5.38 16.00
CA LEU A 84 -6.44 -5.97 17.31
C LEU A 84 -5.53 -5.12 18.20
N GLY A 85 -4.57 -4.41 17.62
CA GLY A 85 -3.67 -3.53 18.36
C GLY A 85 -2.68 -2.81 17.46
N ASP A 86 -2.08 -1.74 17.98
CA ASP A 86 -0.96 -1.03 17.39
C ASP A 86 0.22 -0.95 18.36
N ALA A 87 1.40 -0.71 17.80
CA ALA A 87 2.65 -0.86 18.50
C ALA A 87 3.64 0.22 18.09
N MET A 88 4.02 1.05 19.05
CA MET A 88 5.03 2.10 18.86
C MET A 88 5.94 2.26 20.09
N ASN A 89 5.95 1.31 21.03
CA ASN A 89 6.72 1.48 22.26
C ASN A 89 8.22 1.49 21.95
N VAL A 90 8.80 2.69 21.94
CA VAL A 90 10.22 2.91 21.68
C VAL A 90 11.01 2.59 22.94
N THR A 91 11.92 1.63 22.86
CA THR A 91 12.93 1.43 23.89
C THR A 91 14.28 1.85 23.33
N VAL A 92 14.89 2.88 23.91
CA VAL A 92 16.26 3.29 23.54
C VAL A 92 17.25 2.45 24.34
N GLU A 93 17.77 1.38 23.76
CA GLU A 93 18.92 0.69 24.35
C GLU A 93 20.18 1.54 24.16
N GLY A 94 20.80 1.98 25.27
CA GLY A 94 22.18 2.49 25.25
C GLY A 94 22.40 3.99 24.94
N GLY A 95 21.38 4.85 25.08
CA GLY A 95 21.58 6.31 25.15
C GLY A 95 21.93 7.05 23.85
N GLU A 96 22.20 6.38 22.74
CA GLU A 96 22.35 7.00 21.42
C GLU A 96 21.46 6.30 20.37
N VAL A 97 20.26 6.84 20.15
CA VAL A 97 19.27 6.42 19.13
C VAL A 97 19.83 6.45 17.69
N ALA A 98 20.92 7.18 17.46
CA ALA A 98 21.34 7.59 16.11
C ALA A 98 22.29 6.62 15.39
N LYS A 99 23.00 5.72 16.08
CA LYS A 99 24.03 4.85 15.43
C LYS A 99 23.64 3.38 15.30
N ASN A 100 22.71 2.89 16.13
CA ASN A 100 22.34 1.46 16.18
C ASN A 100 20.89 1.16 15.78
N GLY A 101 20.14 2.14 15.26
CA GLY A 101 18.71 1.98 14.93
C GLY A 101 17.78 2.14 16.14
N THR A 102 16.49 2.24 15.88
CA THR A 102 15.44 2.41 16.90
C THR A 102 14.74 1.08 17.15
N SER A 103 14.63 0.68 18.42
CA SER A 103 13.94 -0.56 18.83
C SER A 103 12.51 -0.26 19.25
N TYR A 104 11.58 -1.07 18.77
CA TYR A 104 10.16 -0.97 19.05
C TYR A 104 9.61 -2.29 19.55
N GLN A 105 8.52 -2.22 20.31
CA GLN A 105 7.81 -3.39 20.82
C GLN A 105 6.29 -3.24 20.72
N LEU A 106 5.62 -4.34 20.42
CA LEU A 106 4.19 -4.55 20.65
C LEU A 106 4.07 -5.28 22.00
N PRO A 107 3.46 -4.67 23.03
CA PRO A 107 3.21 -5.37 24.29
C PRO A 107 2.29 -6.56 24.06
N ILE A 108 2.33 -7.53 24.98
CA ILE A 108 1.55 -8.77 24.88
C ILE A 108 0.07 -8.46 24.64
N VAL A 109 -0.43 -8.90 23.49
CA VAL A 109 -1.86 -8.87 23.18
C VAL A 109 -2.47 -10.19 23.66
N SER A 110 -3.27 -10.13 24.72
CA SER A 110 -4.01 -11.28 25.22
C SER A 110 -5.20 -11.61 24.31
N LEU A 111 -5.35 -12.89 23.99
CA LEU A 111 -6.39 -13.40 23.11
C LEU A 111 -7.41 -14.25 23.91
N PRO A 112 -8.64 -14.42 23.42
CA PRO A 112 -9.62 -15.29 24.06
C PRO A 112 -9.07 -16.70 24.25
N ALA A 113 -9.35 -17.31 25.41
CA ALA A 113 -8.86 -18.62 25.81
C ALA A 113 -9.71 -19.77 25.25
N ASP A 114 -10.15 -19.69 24.00
CA ASP A 114 -10.95 -20.73 23.34
C ASP A 114 -10.10 -21.80 22.63
N GLY A 115 -8.77 -21.67 22.66
CA GLY A 115 -7.82 -22.69 22.22
C GLY A 115 -7.77 -22.92 20.70
N GLY A 116 -8.40 -22.05 19.90
CA GLY A 116 -8.40 -22.16 18.45
C GLY A 116 -7.19 -21.50 17.79
N THR A 117 -6.66 -22.12 16.74
CA THR A 117 -5.72 -21.47 15.81
C THR A 117 -6.40 -20.29 15.13
N ARG A 118 -5.71 -19.15 15.07
CA ARG A 118 -6.20 -17.91 14.46
C ARG A 118 -5.21 -17.38 13.45
N ALA A 119 -5.75 -16.77 12.41
CA ALA A 119 -5.00 -16.08 11.36
C ALA A 119 -4.76 -14.61 11.74
N TYR A 120 -3.53 -14.15 11.57
CA TYR A 120 -3.07 -12.80 11.88
C TYR A 120 -2.36 -12.16 10.69
N LEU A 121 -2.49 -10.83 10.60
CA LEU A 121 -1.71 -9.98 9.70
C LEU A 121 -1.11 -8.83 10.50
N LEU A 122 0.21 -8.75 10.51
CA LEU A 122 0.95 -7.63 11.10
C LEU A 122 1.52 -6.75 9.98
N ASN A 123 1.17 -5.46 9.94
CA ASN A 123 1.73 -4.53 8.95
C ASN A 123 2.99 -3.88 9.51
N LEU A 124 4.05 -3.86 8.70
CA LEU A 124 5.33 -3.26 9.07
C LEU A 124 5.36 -1.74 8.87
N PRO A 125 6.36 -1.04 9.44
CA PRO A 125 6.52 0.40 9.26
C PRO A 125 6.68 0.83 7.80
N MET A 126 6.13 2.00 7.42
CA MET A 126 6.02 2.40 6.01
C MET A 126 7.12 3.36 5.53
N TYR A 127 7.81 4.05 6.44
CA TYR A 127 8.83 5.06 6.10
C TYR A 127 10.23 4.73 6.63
N THR A 128 10.38 3.70 7.46
CA THR A 128 11.68 3.24 7.93
C THR A 128 12.07 1.89 7.36
N GLU A 129 13.37 1.64 7.27
CA GLU A 129 13.91 0.33 6.91
C GLU A 129 13.87 -0.57 8.14
N VAL A 130 13.31 -1.76 7.98
CA VAL A 130 13.31 -2.79 9.04
C VAL A 130 14.60 -3.58 8.94
N LEU A 131 15.34 -3.66 10.05
CA LEU A 131 16.59 -4.41 10.17
C LEU A 131 16.34 -5.83 10.67
N SER A 132 15.44 -5.96 11.65
CA SER A 132 15.05 -7.24 12.23
C SER A 132 13.61 -7.17 12.72
N PHE A 133 12.92 -8.30 12.70
CA PHE A 133 11.58 -8.46 13.25
C PHE A 133 11.50 -9.83 13.92
N GLU A 134 10.97 -9.85 15.13
CA GLU A 134 10.77 -11.04 15.94
C GLU A 134 9.33 -11.09 16.43
N LEU A 135 8.72 -12.26 16.29
CA LEU A 135 7.36 -12.54 16.73
C LEU A 135 7.42 -13.57 17.85
N GLY A 136 6.79 -13.25 18.98
CA GLY A 136 6.74 -14.07 20.19
C GLY A 136 5.36 -14.66 20.41
N VAL A 137 5.34 -15.94 20.74
CA VAL A 137 4.15 -16.70 21.19
C VAL A 137 4.46 -17.39 22.52
N LEU A 138 3.45 -17.93 23.20
CA LEU A 138 3.69 -18.65 24.46
C LEU A 138 4.45 -19.97 24.21
N PRO A 139 5.27 -20.41 25.19
CA PRO A 139 5.86 -21.74 25.14
C PRO A 139 4.82 -22.84 24.96
N GLY A 140 5.08 -23.76 24.02
CA GLY A 140 4.18 -24.86 23.69
C GLY A 140 3.08 -24.51 22.69
N SER A 141 2.92 -23.24 22.31
CA SER A 141 2.03 -22.84 21.22
C SER A 141 2.68 -23.05 19.85
N SER A 142 1.86 -23.30 18.84
CA SER A 142 2.23 -23.40 17.44
C SER A 142 2.33 -22.01 16.79
N ILE A 143 3.22 -21.87 15.80
CA ILE A 143 3.23 -20.73 14.90
C ILE A 143 3.61 -21.19 13.50
N ALA A 144 2.87 -20.74 12.48
CA ALA A 144 3.11 -21.09 11.09
C ALA A 144 2.80 -19.90 10.16
N PRO A 145 3.34 -19.86 8.93
CA PRO A 145 2.94 -18.86 7.94
C PRO A 145 1.44 -18.91 7.64
N LEU A 146 0.82 -17.75 7.41
CA LEU A 146 -0.58 -17.67 7.02
C LEU A 146 -0.82 -18.45 5.72
N GLY A 147 -1.88 -19.25 5.65
CA GLY A 147 -2.19 -20.06 4.47
C GLY A 147 -1.46 -21.40 4.40
N SER A 148 -0.62 -21.73 5.40
CA SER A 148 0.13 -22.99 5.42
C SER A 148 -0.62 -24.17 6.04
N SER A 149 -1.74 -23.91 6.73
CA SER A 149 -2.53 -24.95 7.39
C SER A 149 -3.92 -25.12 6.75
N ALA A 150 -4.48 -26.32 6.86
CA ALA A 150 -5.88 -26.57 6.52
C ALA A 150 -6.88 -25.81 7.41
N ALA A 151 -6.41 -25.22 8.51
CA ALA A 151 -7.20 -24.39 9.41
C ALA A 151 -7.25 -22.91 8.98
N THR A 152 -6.53 -22.52 7.92
CA THR A 152 -6.62 -21.16 7.35
C THR A 152 -8.08 -20.84 7.02
N PRO A 153 -8.67 -19.79 7.60
CA PRO A 153 -10.05 -19.45 7.31
C PRO A 153 -10.26 -19.14 5.82
N ALA A 154 -11.33 -19.68 5.24
CA ALA A 154 -11.71 -19.37 3.86
C ALA A 154 -11.89 -17.87 3.68
N GLY A 155 -11.20 -17.27 2.71
CA GLY A 155 -11.23 -15.83 2.45
C GLY A 155 -10.25 -14.98 3.26
N ALA A 156 -9.42 -15.58 4.13
CA ALA A 156 -8.30 -14.88 4.77
C ALA A 156 -7.16 -14.61 3.79
N VAL A 157 -6.93 -15.55 2.86
CA VAL A 157 -5.93 -15.46 1.78
C VAL A 157 -6.56 -15.92 0.47
N SER A 158 -6.30 -15.18 -0.60
CA SER A 158 -6.63 -15.52 -1.98
C SER A 158 -5.44 -16.21 -2.65
N ALA A 159 -5.73 -17.15 -3.56
CA ALA A 159 -4.71 -17.75 -4.43
C ALA A 159 -4.30 -16.83 -5.60
N ALA A 160 -4.90 -15.65 -5.72
CA ALA A 160 -4.58 -14.69 -6.75
C ALA A 160 -3.15 -14.17 -6.64
N ARG A 161 -2.55 -13.84 -7.79
CA ARG A 161 -1.25 -13.18 -7.86
C ARG A 161 -1.31 -11.78 -7.23
N PRO A 162 -0.18 -11.21 -6.79
CA PRO A 162 -0.17 -9.89 -6.17
C PRO A 162 -0.67 -8.80 -7.12
N VAL A 163 -1.25 -7.76 -6.52
CA VAL A 163 -1.44 -6.46 -7.17
C VAL A 163 -0.14 -5.67 -7.04
N VAL A 164 0.40 -5.14 -8.13
CA VAL A 164 1.60 -4.28 -8.08
C VAL A 164 1.18 -2.83 -8.22
N TRP A 165 1.49 -2.00 -7.22
CA TRP A 165 1.05 -0.61 -7.16
C TRP A 165 2.22 0.35 -7.16
N TYR A 166 2.42 1.08 -8.26
CA TYR A 166 3.49 2.07 -8.39
C TYR A 166 2.92 3.47 -8.24
N GLY A 167 3.47 4.25 -7.31
CA GLY A 167 2.94 5.59 -7.08
C GLY A 167 3.79 6.48 -6.21
N THR A 168 3.12 7.37 -5.49
CA THR A 168 3.71 8.53 -4.82
C THR A 168 3.80 8.35 -3.29
N SER A 169 3.89 9.45 -2.54
CA SER A 169 3.72 9.47 -1.08
C SER A 169 2.38 8.91 -0.63
N ILE A 170 1.31 9.14 -1.39
CA ILE A 170 -0.04 8.63 -1.08
C ILE A 170 -0.06 7.10 -1.12
N THR A 171 0.54 6.51 -2.17
CA THR A 171 0.73 5.07 -2.30
C THR A 171 1.62 4.54 -1.17
N GLN A 172 2.71 5.23 -0.85
CA GLN A 172 3.60 4.84 0.25
C GLN A 172 2.89 4.88 1.62
N GLY A 173 1.81 5.63 1.76
CA GLY A 173 0.92 5.60 2.92
C GLY A 173 0.68 6.96 3.57
N ALA A 174 1.30 8.05 3.10
CA ALA A 174 1.05 9.38 3.65
C ALA A 174 -0.42 9.79 3.42
N ALA A 175 -1.22 10.10 4.44
CA ALA A 175 -0.89 10.27 5.86
C ALA A 175 -1.79 9.43 6.76
N ALA A 176 -1.86 8.13 6.47
CA ALA A 176 -2.56 7.18 7.33
C ALA A 176 -2.04 7.26 8.78
N SER A 177 -2.93 7.09 9.76
CA SER A 177 -2.57 7.14 11.18
C SER A 177 -1.60 6.02 11.60
N ARG A 178 -1.68 4.88 10.91
CA ARG A 178 -0.91 3.65 11.15
C ARG A 178 -0.77 2.82 9.87
N PRO A 179 0.18 1.87 9.78
CA PRO A 179 0.46 1.14 8.54
C PRO A 179 -0.77 0.44 7.94
N GLY A 180 -1.57 -0.26 8.73
CA GLY A 180 -2.77 -0.94 8.26
C GLY A 180 -3.88 -0.02 7.75
N ALA A 181 -3.85 1.29 8.06
CA ALA A 181 -4.80 2.25 7.54
C ALA A 181 -4.44 2.80 6.14
N ALA A 182 -3.22 2.56 5.65
CA ALA A 182 -2.85 2.88 4.28
C ALA A 182 -3.77 2.16 3.28
N HIS A 183 -4.22 2.86 2.23
CA HIS A 183 -5.22 2.31 1.31
C HIS A 183 -4.76 1.01 0.63
N THR A 184 -3.47 0.85 0.33
CA THR A 184 -2.91 -0.38 -0.27
C THR A 184 -3.03 -1.57 0.69
N ASN A 185 -2.70 -1.39 1.97
CA ASN A 185 -2.89 -2.42 3.01
C ASN A 185 -4.38 -2.71 3.26
N ALA A 186 -5.24 -1.69 3.18
CA ALA A 186 -6.69 -1.87 3.29
C ALA A 186 -7.28 -2.63 2.09
N VAL A 187 -6.81 -2.37 0.87
CA VAL A 187 -7.16 -3.13 -0.34
C VAL A 187 -6.69 -4.58 -0.22
N SER A 188 -5.46 -4.81 0.25
CA SER A 188 -4.92 -6.16 0.52
C SER A 188 -5.87 -6.96 1.42
N ARG A 189 -6.26 -6.42 2.58
CA ARG A 189 -7.21 -7.08 3.49
C ARG A 189 -8.62 -7.22 2.89
N GLY A 190 -9.06 -6.22 2.14
CA GLY A 190 -10.38 -6.17 1.51
C GLY A 190 -10.57 -7.27 0.47
N LEU A 191 -9.54 -7.55 -0.34
CA LEU A 191 -9.55 -8.57 -1.39
C LEU A 191 -8.94 -9.90 -0.94
N GLY A 192 -8.19 -9.92 0.16
CA GLY A 192 -7.41 -11.09 0.61
C GLY A 192 -6.21 -11.39 -0.28
N VAL A 193 -5.72 -10.42 -1.05
CA VAL A 193 -4.59 -10.57 -1.99
C VAL A 193 -3.41 -9.72 -1.53
N GLU A 194 -2.20 -10.18 -1.81
CA GLU A 194 -1.01 -9.36 -1.59
C GLU A 194 -1.03 -8.10 -2.47
N VAL A 195 -0.66 -6.96 -1.89
CA VAL A 195 -0.48 -5.69 -2.62
C VAL A 195 0.97 -5.25 -2.45
N TYR A 196 1.75 -5.31 -3.52
CA TYR A 196 3.14 -4.85 -3.51
C TYR A 196 3.15 -3.34 -3.72
N ASN A 197 3.35 -2.64 -2.61
CA ASN A 197 3.33 -1.18 -2.55
C ASN A 197 4.68 -0.61 -2.99
N TYR A 198 4.77 -0.12 -4.23
CA TYR A 198 5.90 0.65 -4.77
C TYR A 198 5.59 2.16 -4.76
N GLY A 199 5.10 2.67 -3.63
CA GLY A 199 5.00 4.11 -3.41
C GLY A 199 6.36 4.73 -3.08
N PHE A 200 6.71 5.82 -3.76
CA PHE A 200 7.94 6.58 -3.50
C PHE A 200 7.59 8.05 -3.24
N SER A 201 7.63 8.46 -1.97
CA SER A 201 7.34 9.82 -1.54
C SER A 201 8.11 10.88 -2.32
N GLY A 202 7.38 11.77 -3.01
CA GLY A 202 7.94 12.84 -3.85
C GLY A 202 8.66 12.36 -5.13
N HIS A 203 8.65 11.06 -5.42
CA HIS A 203 9.54 10.45 -6.40
C HIS A 203 8.91 9.38 -7.30
N GLY A 204 7.58 9.24 -7.31
CA GLY A 204 6.90 8.41 -8.30
C GLY A 204 6.70 9.17 -9.61
N PHE A 205 7.57 8.99 -10.62
CA PHE A 205 7.49 9.73 -11.89
C PHE A 205 7.29 8.84 -13.12
N MET A 206 6.75 7.63 -12.97
CA MET A 206 6.56 6.67 -14.05
C MET A 206 7.87 6.30 -14.77
N GLU A 207 8.99 6.22 -14.05
CA GLU A 207 10.27 5.90 -14.68
C GLU A 207 10.34 4.45 -15.15
N THR A 208 10.80 4.26 -16.39
CA THR A 208 11.04 2.93 -16.96
C THR A 208 12.10 2.15 -16.19
N SER A 209 13.07 2.83 -15.54
CA SER A 209 14.05 2.15 -14.69
C SER A 209 13.42 1.47 -13.47
N VAL A 210 12.33 2.02 -12.91
CA VAL A 210 11.50 1.34 -11.90
C VAL A 210 10.69 0.23 -12.56
N GLY A 211 10.08 0.52 -13.70
CA GLY A 211 9.32 -0.44 -14.51
C GLY A 211 10.08 -1.73 -14.83
N GLU A 212 11.41 -1.67 -14.96
CA GLU A 212 12.23 -2.87 -15.18
C GLU A 212 12.17 -3.89 -14.06
N TYR A 213 11.99 -3.44 -12.82
CA TYR A 213 11.82 -4.32 -11.66
C TYR A 213 10.37 -4.74 -11.49
N LEU A 214 9.43 -3.82 -11.70
CA LEU A 214 7.99 -4.13 -11.60
C LEU A 214 7.58 -5.23 -12.59
N ALA A 215 8.11 -5.16 -13.81
CA ALA A 215 7.84 -6.16 -14.85
C ALA A 215 8.36 -7.56 -14.51
N GLN A 216 9.27 -7.73 -13.54
CA GLN A 216 9.75 -9.05 -13.11
C GLN A 216 8.74 -9.76 -12.20
N ILE A 217 7.78 -9.04 -11.65
CA ILE A 217 6.74 -9.57 -10.78
C ILE A 217 5.61 -10.16 -11.64
N ASN A 218 5.18 -11.38 -11.37
CA ASN A 218 3.99 -11.95 -12.00
C ASN A 218 2.74 -11.44 -11.29
N ALA A 219 2.21 -10.29 -11.73
CA ALA A 219 1.08 -9.61 -11.09
C ALA A 219 -0.28 -10.01 -11.68
N SER A 220 -1.34 -9.89 -10.88
CA SER A 220 -2.72 -9.88 -11.37
C SER A 220 -3.04 -8.59 -12.11
N VAL A 221 -2.48 -7.45 -11.66
CA VAL A 221 -2.66 -6.14 -12.29
C VAL A 221 -1.55 -5.18 -11.84
N TYR A 222 -1.14 -4.29 -12.75
CA TYR A 222 -0.30 -3.13 -12.44
C TYR A 222 -1.16 -1.88 -12.29
N VAL A 223 -1.11 -1.22 -11.13
CA VAL A 223 -1.75 0.09 -10.91
C VAL A 223 -0.68 1.17 -10.93
N ILE A 224 -0.80 2.12 -11.86
CA ILE A 224 0.14 3.24 -12.04
C ILE A 224 -0.51 4.53 -11.55
N ASP A 225 -0.16 4.94 -10.33
CA ASP A 225 -0.75 6.05 -9.56
C ASP A 225 0.30 7.10 -9.18
N CYS A 226 1.02 7.61 -10.19
CA CYS A 226 2.16 8.51 -10.03
C CYS A 226 1.82 10.01 -10.19
N LEU A 227 0.61 10.36 -10.62
CA LEU A 227 0.29 11.71 -11.10
C LEU A 227 0.55 12.82 -10.07
N HIS A 228 0.36 12.56 -8.77
CA HIS A 228 0.56 13.57 -7.73
C HIS A 228 1.98 14.17 -7.68
N ASN A 229 2.98 13.45 -8.18
CA ASN A 229 4.36 13.93 -8.22
C ASN A 229 4.76 14.50 -9.60
N MET A 230 3.90 14.39 -10.61
CA MET A 230 4.23 14.75 -11.99
C MET A 230 3.53 16.03 -12.44
N ASN A 231 4.16 16.72 -13.39
CA ASN A 231 3.53 17.75 -14.22
C ASN A 231 3.16 17.17 -15.60
N ALA A 232 2.41 17.92 -16.42
CA ALA A 232 1.95 17.46 -17.73
C ALA A 232 3.09 17.06 -18.68
N THR A 233 4.24 17.75 -18.63
CA THR A 233 5.43 17.42 -19.44
C THR A 233 5.97 16.04 -19.08
N LEU A 234 6.17 15.76 -17.78
CA LEU A 234 6.65 14.46 -17.31
C LEU A 234 5.66 13.34 -17.66
N VAL A 235 4.35 13.60 -17.55
CA VAL A 235 3.33 12.60 -17.92
C VAL A 235 3.43 12.27 -19.40
N THR A 236 3.56 13.30 -20.26
CA THR A 236 3.69 13.13 -21.70
C THR A 236 4.95 12.36 -22.07
N SER A 237 6.07 12.59 -21.37
CA SER A 237 7.33 11.91 -21.67
C SER A 237 7.39 10.48 -21.13
N ASN A 238 6.74 10.17 -20.00
CA ASN A 238 7.01 8.92 -19.26
C ASN A 238 5.87 7.89 -19.31
N ALA A 239 4.61 8.31 -19.45
CA ALA A 239 3.47 7.40 -19.34
C ALA A 239 3.47 6.32 -20.43
N GLU A 240 3.63 6.71 -21.71
CA GLU A 240 3.65 5.74 -22.81
C GLU A 240 4.87 4.81 -22.78
N PRO A 241 6.10 5.30 -22.56
CA PRO A 241 7.26 4.41 -22.42
C PRO A 241 7.10 3.36 -21.33
N LEU A 242 6.60 3.73 -20.14
CA LEU A 242 6.37 2.79 -19.05
C LEU A 242 5.32 1.73 -19.45
N VAL A 243 4.18 2.15 -20.01
CA VAL A 243 3.12 1.19 -20.41
C VAL A 243 3.63 0.22 -21.47
N ARG A 244 4.37 0.72 -22.48
CA ARG A 244 4.94 -0.13 -23.55
C ARG A 244 5.96 -1.11 -22.99
N GLN A 245 6.82 -0.67 -22.07
CA GLN A 245 7.80 -1.54 -21.41
C GLN A 245 7.11 -2.64 -20.59
N LEU A 246 6.13 -2.28 -19.76
CA LEU A 246 5.36 -3.27 -18.98
C LEU A 246 4.66 -4.25 -19.92
N ARG A 247 3.99 -3.77 -20.98
CA ARG A 247 3.29 -4.64 -21.94
C ARG A 247 4.24 -5.56 -22.71
N ALA A 248 5.45 -5.09 -23.07
CA ALA A 248 6.44 -5.92 -23.75
C ALA A 248 6.89 -7.11 -22.88
N LYS A 249 6.99 -6.91 -21.56
CA LYS A 249 7.42 -7.95 -20.61
C LYS A 249 6.26 -8.76 -20.02
N ARG A 250 5.06 -8.18 -20.00
CA ARG A 250 3.82 -8.77 -19.47
C ARG A 250 2.69 -8.58 -20.49
N PRO A 251 2.67 -9.39 -21.55
CA PRO A 251 1.76 -9.19 -22.68
C PRO A 251 0.28 -9.25 -22.30
N GLU A 252 -0.09 -10.00 -21.27
CA GLU A 252 -1.49 -10.24 -20.88
C GLU A 252 -1.91 -9.53 -19.58
N THR A 253 -0.97 -9.16 -18.70
CA THR A 253 -1.31 -8.59 -17.39
C THR A 253 -2.02 -7.24 -17.56
N PRO A 254 -3.19 -7.02 -16.94
CA PRO A 254 -3.86 -5.73 -16.95
C PRO A 254 -2.98 -4.60 -16.39
N ILE A 255 -3.11 -3.40 -16.98
CA ILE A 255 -2.47 -2.17 -16.51
C ILE A 255 -3.56 -1.11 -16.30
N VAL A 256 -3.61 -0.51 -15.13
CA VAL A 256 -4.55 0.57 -14.77
C VAL A 256 -3.77 1.87 -14.61
N LEU A 257 -4.14 2.91 -15.35
CA LEU A 257 -3.63 4.27 -15.16
C LEU A 257 -4.58 5.03 -14.22
N ALA A 258 -4.07 5.54 -13.10
CA ALA A 258 -4.86 6.19 -12.06
C ALA A 258 -4.61 7.72 -12.00
N GLU A 259 -5.67 8.49 -11.76
CA GLU A 259 -5.61 9.96 -11.68
C GLU A 259 -5.18 10.52 -10.31
N GLY A 260 -5.28 9.69 -9.27
CA GLY A 260 -5.14 10.09 -7.87
C GLY A 260 -6.26 11.02 -7.37
N PRO A 261 -6.42 11.16 -6.04
CA PRO A 261 -7.51 11.95 -5.45
C PRO A 261 -7.43 13.46 -5.79
N PRO A 262 -8.53 14.23 -5.66
CA PRO A 262 -8.49 15.68 -5.79
C PRO A 262 -7.71 16.31 -4.63
N TYR A 263 -7.14 17.49 -4.86
CA TYR A 263 -6.59 18.29 -3.76
C TYR A 263 -7.72 18.80 -2.86
N GLY A 264 -7.49 18.88 -1.54
CA GLY A 264 -8.50 19.30 -0.57
C GLY A 264 -9.02 20.73 -0.75
N ARG A 265 -8.29 21.56 -1.50
CA ARG A 265 -8.64 22.96 -1.81
C ARG A 265 -9.35 23.14 -3.16
N SER A 266 -9.53 22.05 -3.93
CA SER A 266 -10.04 22.08 -5.31
C SER A 266 -11.45 22.68 -5.46
N TRP A 267 -12.28 22.59 -4.42
CA TRP A 267 -13.64 23.16 -4.38
C TRP A 267 -13.67 24.69 -4.49
N ARG A 268 -12.58 25.39 -4.12
CA ARG A 268 -12.50 26.86 -4.12
C ARG A 268 -11.97 27.42 -5.45
N GLY A 269 -11.88 26.60 -6.49
CA GLY A 269 -11.29 27.00 -7.77
C GLY A 269 -9.78 26.81 -7.78
N ASP A 270 -9.09 27.51 -8.69
CA ASP A 270 -7.63 27.43 -8.79
C ASP A 270 -6.99 28.43 -7.83
N ILE A 271 -6.46 27.91 -6.73
CA ILE A 271 -5.58 28.64 -5.81
C ILE A 271 -4.18 28.19 -6.17
N ASP A 272 -3.21 29.12 -6.23
CA ASP A 272 -1.78 28.85 -6.46
C ASP A 272 -1.40 28.02 -7.71
N GLY A 273 -2.34 27.76 -8.62
CA GLY A 273 -2.13 26.94 -9.80
C GLY A 273 -2.24 25.43 -9.54
N SER A 274 -2.45 24.97 -8.30
CA SER A 274 -2.50 23.54 -7.96
C SER A 274 -3.63 22.80 -8.69
N ARG A 275 -4.82 23.41 -8.81
CA ARG A 275 -5.96 22.80 -9.53
C ARG A 275 -5.68 22.80 -11.03
N HIS A 276 -5.16 23.90 -11.57
CA HIS A 276 -4.78 23.98 -12.98
C HIS A 276 -3.75 22.91 -13.35
N ASN A 277 -2.67 22.81 -12.56
CA ASN A 277 -1.64 21.78 -12.74
C ASN A 277 -2.22 20.36 -12.63
N GLN A 278 -3.15 20.12 -11.69
CA GLN A 278 -3.82 18.82 -11.56
C GLN A 278 -4.64 18.46 -12.80
N LEU A 279 -5.40 19.41 -13.35
CA LEU A 279 -6.19 19.19 -14.55
C LEU A 279 -5.30 18.94 -15.77
N GLN A 280 -4.20 19.70 -15.92
CA GLN A 280 -3.26 19.52 -17.02
C GLN A 280 -2.61 18.14 -17.03
N ARG A 281 -2.16 17.63 -15.87
CA ARG A 281 -1.55 16.29 -15.79
C ARG A 281 -2.56 15.16 -16.00
N ARG A 282 -3.81 15.31 -15.54
CA ARG A 282 -4.90 14.35 -15.83
C ARG A 282 -5.22 14.33 -17.33
N ALA A 283 -5.32 15.50 -17.96
CA ALA A 283 -5.50 15.62 -19.40
C ALA A 283 -4.35 14.98 -20.19
N ALA A 284 -3.10 15.20 -19.78
CA ALA A 284 -1.94 14.54 -20.39
C ALA A 284 -1.98 13.01 -20.26
N LEU A 285 -2.39 12.48 -19.10
CA LEU A 285 -2.52 11.03 -18.88
C LEU A 285 -3.63 10.44 -19.75
N ARG A 286 -4.78 11.13 -19.86
CA ARG A 286 -5.89 10.73 -20.72
C ARG A 286 -5.47 10.71 -22.19
N ALA A 287 -4.77 11.74 -22.65
CA ALA A 287 -4.26 11.78 -24.01
C ALA A 287 -3.25 10.64 -24.29
N ALA A 288 -2.39 10.29 -23.33
CA ALA A 288 -1.49 9.14 -23.44
C ALA A 288 -2.26 7.82 -23.51
N TYR A 289 -3.28 7.64 -22.65
CA TYR A 289 -4.16 6.47 -22.69
C TYR A 289 -4.86 6.32 -24.05
N GLU A 290 -5.45 7.38 -24.58
CA GLU A 290 -6.14 7.39 -25.88
C GLU A 290 -5.19 7.02 -27.03
N ARG A 291 -3.96 7.56 -27.03
CA ARG A 291 -2.94 7.19 -28.03
C ARG A 291 -2.52 5.73 -27.92
N LEU A 292 -2.38 5.19 -26.71
CA LEU A 292 -2.05 3.77 -26.50
C LEU A 292 -3.20 2.85 -26.95
N GLN A 293 -4.44 3.23 -26.69
CA GLN A 293 -5.64 2.53 -27.18
C GLN A 293 -5.71 2.56 -28.71
N ALA A 294 -5.50 3.72 -29.33
CA ALA A 294 -5.44 3.86 -30.78
C ALA A 294 -4.30 3.04 -31.41
N ALA A 295 -3.19 2.88 -30.70
CA ALA A 295 -2.07 2.01 -31.08
C ALA A 295 -2.32 0.51 -30.81
N GLY A 296 -3.51 0.13 -30.31
CA GLY A 296 -3.91 -1.26 -30.13
C GLY A 296 -3.42 -1.94 -28.85
N VAL A 297 -2.91 -1.18 -27.86
CA VAL A 297 -2.46 -1.75 -26.58
C VAL A 297 -3.66 -2.36 -25.84
N LYS A 298 -3.66 -3.68 -25.67
CA LYS A 298 -4.71 -4.45 -24.97
C LYS A 298 -4.50 -4.45 -23.46
N GLY A 299 -5.57 -4.76 -22.71
CA GLY A 299 -5.54 -4.85 -21.25
C GLY A 299 -5.08 -3.56 -20.54
N LEU A 300 -5.30 -2.40 -21.18
CA LEU A 300 -5.01 -1.09 -20.62
C LEU A 300 -6.33 -0.45 -20.20
N HIS A 301 -6.42 -0.04 -18.95
CA HIS A 301 -7.62 0.51 -18.34
C HIS A 301 -7.31 1.91 -17.82
N TYR A 302 -8.29 2.80 -17.98
CA TYR A 302 -8.29 4.07 -17.27
C TYR A 302 -9.04 3.84 -15.96
N GLY A 303 -8.34 4.02 -14.83
CA GLY A 303 -8.86 3.68 -13.50
C GLY A 303 -9.97 4.62 -13.04
N VAL A 304 -10.24 4.57 -11.73
CA VAL A 304 -11.24 5.44 -11.09
C VAL A 304 -10.89 6.91 -11.38
N PRO A 305 -11.82 7.70 -11.96
CA PRO A 305 -11.65 9.14 -12.11
C PRO A 305 -11.29 9.75 -10.76
N GLY A 306 -10.30 10.63 -10.71
CA GLY A 306 -9.71 11.02 -9.44
C GLY A 306 -10.73 11.65 -8.49
N ASP A 307 -11.70 12.40 -9.03
CA ASP A 307 -12.77 13.07 -8.27
C ASP A 307 -13.76 12.07 -7.64
N GLU A 308 -13.82 10.83 -8.12
CA GLU A 308 -14.68 9.78 -7.57
C GLU A 308 -14.04 9.06 -6.37
N LEU A 309 -12.72 9.17 -6.16
CA LEU A 309 -12.01 8.48 -5.08
C LEU A 309 -12.46 8.90 -3.67
N PHE A 310 -13.05 10.10 -3.54
CA PHE A 310 -13.63 10.62 -2.29
C PHE A 310 -15.16 10.69 -2.30
N SER A 311 -15.82 10.17 -3.34
CA SER A 311 -17.28 10.33 -3.51
C SER A 311 -18.13 9.58 -2.47
N GLY A 312 -17.58 8.52 -1.85
CA GLY A 312 -18.25 7.74 -0.81
C GLY A 312 -18.15 8.34 0.60
N LEU A 313 -17.55 9.52 0.74
CA LEU A 313 -17.45 10.19 2.04
C LEU A 313 -18.79 10.81 2.45
N PRO A 314 -19.13 10.81 3.75
CA PRO A 314 -20.32 11.52 4.23
C PRO A 314 -20.26 12.98 3.81
N GLY A 315 -21.12 13.36 2.87
CA GLY A 315 -21.32 14.73 2.43
C GLY A 315 -22.66 15.23 2.98
N ALA A 316 -22.63 16.34 3.72
CA ALA A 316 -23.78 17.06 4.27
C ALA A 316 -24.33 16.62 5.64
N GLU A 317 -23.46 16.54 6.65
CA GLU A 317 -23.84 16.95 8.00
C GLU A 317 -23.02 18.18 8.40
N ALA A 318 -23.42 18.92 9.44
CA ALA A 318 -22.98 20.28 9.78
C ALA A 318 -21.45 20.55 9.90
N VAL A 319 -20.60 19.54 9.67
CA VAL A 319 -19.14 19.60 9.67
C VAL A 319 -18.60 19.19 8.29
N ALA A 320 -17.86 20.09 7.65
CA ALA A 320 -17.10 19.79 6.44
C ALA A 320 -15.87 18.94 6.80
N TRP A 321 -15.99 17.61 6.71
CA TRP A 321 -14.84 16.72 6.83
C TRP A 321 -13.87 16.93 5.68
N GLN A 322 -12.60 17.13 6.00
CA GLN A 322 -11.53 17.23 5.00
C GLN A 322 -10.81 15.88 4.89
N PRO A 323 -10.92 15.14 3.77
CA PRO A 323 -10.27 13.85 3.59
C PRO A 323 -8.75 13.91 3.43
N THR A 324 -8.14 15.09 3.53
CA THR A 324 -6.70 15.27 3.34
C THR A 324 -6.06 16.09 4.47
N VAL A 325 -4.86 15.74 4.88
CA VAL A 325 -3.99 16.60 5.66
C VAL A 325 -3.21 17.52 4.72
N ALA A 326 -3.10 18.79 5.09
CA ALA A 326 -2.47 19.85 4.30
C ALA A 326 -3.02 20.00 2.86
N GLY A 327 -4.19 19.43 2.55
CA GLY A 327 -4.80 19.49 1.22
C GLY A 327 -4.25 18.50 0.19
N THR A 328 -3.31 17.61 0.56
CA THR A 328 -2.63 16.68 -0.37
C THR A 328 -2.73 15.22 0.05
N HIS A 329 -2.26 14.89 1.25
CA HIS A 329 -2.15 13.50 1.69
C HIS A 329 -3.47 13.04 2.32
N PRO A 330 -4.08 11.92 1.88
CA PRO A 330 -5.32 11.46 2.47
C PRO A 330 -5.17 11.14 3.97
N THR A 331 -6.14 11.57 4.78
CA THR A 331 -6.32 11.08 6.16
C THR A 331 -6.87 9.65 6.13
N ASP A 332 -7.05 9.00 7.28
CA ASP A 332 -7.71 7.68 7.35
C ASP A 332 -9.07 7.67 6.66
N LEU A 333 -9.83 8.77 6.75
CA LEU A 333 -11.10 8.94 6.06
C LEU A 333 -10.91 8.88 4.54
N GLY A 334 -9.95 9.63 4.00
CA GLY A 334 -9.62 9.60 2.57
C GLY A 334 -9.04 8.26 2.12
N MET A 335 -8.17 7.63 2.91
CA MET A 335 -7.60 6.31 2.63
C MET A 335 -8.69 5.23 2.59
N ALA A 336 -9.68 5.29 3.49
CA ALA A 336 -10.81 4.36 3.51
C ALA A 336 -11.68 4.51 2.25
N ALA A 337 -11.98 5.74 1.83
CA ALA A 337 -12.73 6.00 0.60
C ALA A 337 -11.98 5.50 -0.66
N MET A 338 -10.67 5.77 -0.73
CA MET A 338 -9.83 5.23 -1.79
C MET A 338 -9.86 3.70 -1.80
N ALA A 339 -9.66 3.06 -0.65
CA ALA A 339 -9.65 1.60 -0.55
C ALA A 339 -10.99 0.99 -0.99
N ALA A 340 -12.12 1.55 -0.56
CA ALA A 340 -13.44 1.09 -0.96
C ALA A 340 -13.65 1.16 -2.49
N SER A 341 -13.23 2.28 -3.10
CA SER A 341 -13.32 2.46 -4.55
C SER A 341 -12.47 1.44 -5.31
N TRP A 342 -11.24 1.18 -4.84
CA TRP A 342 -10.34 0.22 -5.46
C TRP A 342 -10.74 -1.24 -5.24
N ILE A 343 -11.27 -1.60 -4.07
CA ILE A 343 -11.83 -2.93 -3.80
C ILE A 343 -12.96 -3.26 -4.77
N LYS A 344 -13.80 -2.27 -5.14
CA LYS A 344 -14.83 -2.45 -6.16
C LYS A 344 -14.26 -2.53 -7.58
N THR A 345 -13.23 -1.73 -7.87
CA THR A 345 -12.74 -1.55 -9.25
C THR A 345 -11.81 -2.67 -9.70
N LEU A 346 -10.87 -3.11 -8.87
CA LEU A 346 -9.83 -4.06 -9.27
C LEU A 346 -10.40 -5.40 -9.80
N PRO A 347 -11.44 -6.01 -9.19
CA PRO A 347 -12.07 -7.22 -9.74
C PRO A 347 -12.70 -7.05 -11.12
N THR A 348 -13.12 -5.84 -11.50
CA THR A 348 -13.67 -5.56 -12.85
C THR A 348 -12.58 -5.56 -13.93
N VAL A 349 -11.32 -5.41 -13.53
CA VAL A 349 -10.15 -5.34 -14.42
C VAL A 349 -9.35 -6.64 -14.40
N ALA A 350 -9.22 -7.26 -13.23
CA ALA A 350 -8.57 -8.54 -13.02
C ALA A 350 -9.55 -9.46 -12.25
N PRO A 351 -10.41 -10.22 -12.97
CA PRO A 351 -11.47 -11.02 -12.38
C PRO A 351 -10.99 -12.05 -11.35
N GLU A 352 -9.74 -12.50 -11.41
CA GLU A 352 -9.16 -13.38 -10.40
C GLU A 352 -9.09 -12.75 -9.00
N LEU A 353 -9.25 -11.44 -8.89
CA LEU A 353 -9.29 -10.71 -7.62
C LEU A 353 -10.68 -10.71 -6.96
N ALA A 354 -11.73 -11.16 -7.66
CA ALA A 354 -13.06 -11.28 -7.08
C ALA A 354 -13.05 -12.34 -5.97
N LYS A 355 -13.64 -12.04 -4.82
CA LYS A 355 -13.85 -13.07 -3.80
C LYS A 355 -14.89 -14.08 -4.29
N ALA A 356 -14.72 -15.35 -3.95
CA ALA A 356 -15.67 -16.42 -4.31
C ALA A 356 -17.12 -16.15 -3.83
N ALA A 357 -17.33 -15.25 -2.86
CA ALA A 357 -18.65 -14.83 -2.41
C ALA A 357 -19.32 -13.79 -3.33
N ASP A 358 -18.56 -13.04 -4.14
CA ASP A 358 -19.07 -12.00 -5.06
C ASP A 358 -19.46 -12.56 -6.44
N THR A 359 -19.24 -13.85 -6.69
CA THR A 359 -19.58 -14.55 -7.94
C THR A 359 -20.93 -15.26 -7.89
N LEU A 360 -21.69 -15.09 -6.81
CA LEU A 360 -23.08 -15.51 -6.65
C LEU A 360 -24.00 -14.29 -6.60
N GLN A 361 -24.12 -13.58 -7.73
CA GLN A 361 -25.28 -12.71 -8.02
C GLN A 361 -25.84 -13.03 -9.40
#